data_AF-A0A953ULI7-F1
#
_entry.id   AF-A0A953ULI7-F1
#
_cell.length_a   1.000
_cell.length_b   1.000
_cell.length_c   1.000
_cell.angle_alpha   90.00
_cell.angle_beta   90.00
_cell.angle_gamma   90.00
#
_symmetry.space_group_name_H-M   'P 1'
#
loop_
_entity.id
_entity.type
_entity.pdbx_description
1 polymer ?
#
loop_
_entity_poly.entity_id
_entity_poly.type
_entity_poly.pdbx_seq_one_letter_code
_entity_poly.pdbx_strand_id
1 'polypeptide(L)'
;MSEEFLAQNAVIRDALKDQRLLEMFAHYEAEAKSCKRSFQALGFGSLVFATISLLSVALSVLLGNSLASAYGLWGALLEFGSVTSIILLVLNRIGRYRVRWCQAVFCRERLRQWHFQKFLDGALMSLLPGQPAEFKAEMDRRWNILRQNLRDGYGMMTAFVHHRSGARDLLHHPSRYSDPHVATISWDAMCILRFEHQLGYGERKIEPQGELVGLALEEQARLSESVANLSLFGAVVAGALAFALSLRQAFPALGVSSPSNEDYSRILAGSALLLAVISAASRAYRAGYTLPDEIESYGEYRNRVSEIKAVCENVTSAEDRFRQLERLEEEAVAELRRFLKMKMRASFVY
;
A
#
# COMPACT_ATOMS: atom_id res chain seq x y z
N MET A 1 -11.56 -13.96 -17.00
CA MET A 1 -11.51 -13.94 -18.48
C MET A 1 -12.77 -14.63 -18.97
N SER A 2 -13.53 -14.03 -19.89
CA SER A 2 -14.74 -14.68 -20.42
C SER A 2 -14.36 -15.82 -21.38
N GLU A 3 -15.16 -16.88 -21.43
CA GLU A 3 -14.96 -17.95 -22.42
C GLU A 3 -15.15 -17.43 -23.86
N GLU A 4 -15.91 -16.35 -24.04
CA GLU A 4 -16.04 -15.63 -25.32
C GLU A 4 -14.70 -15.03 -25.78
N PHE A 5 -13.96 -14.37 -24.89
CA PHE A 5 -12.63 -13.83 -25.22
C PHE A 5 -11.63 -14.95 -25.55
N LEU A 6 -11.70 -16.08 -24.84
CA LEU A 6 -10.87 -17.25 -25.12
C LEU A 6 -11.22 -17.90 -26.46
N ALA A 7 -12.51 -17.90 -26.84
CA ALA A 7 -12.97 -18.42 -28.13
C ALA A 7 -12.49 -17.54 -29.29
N GLN A 8 -12.51 -16.22 -29.13
CA GLN A 8 -11.99 -15.26 -30.11
C GLN A 8 -10.46 -15.36 -30.28
N ASN A 9 -9.74 -15.81 -29.25
CA ASN A 9 -8.28 -15.92 -29.22
C ASN A 9 -7.80 -17.39 -29.17
N ALA A 10 -8.44 -18.28 -29.95
CA ALA A 10 -8.20 -19.72 -29.90
C ALA A 10 -6.73 -20.11 -30.08
N VAL A 11 -5.98 -19.39 -30.93
CA VAL A 11 -4.54 -19.64 -31.22
C VAL A 11 -3.67 -19.54 -29.97
N ILE A 12 -4.01 -18.63 -29.04
CA ILE A 12 -3.25 -18.38 -27.82
C ILE A 12 -3.99 -18.84 -26.55
N ARG A 13 -5.07 -19.61 -26.70
CA ARG A 13 -5.93 -20.03 -25.59
C ARG A 13 -5.17 -20.77 -24.50
N ASP A 14 -4.31 -21.71 -24.90
CA ASP A 14 -3.52 -22.52 -23.97
C ASP A 14 -2.44 -21.69 -23.26
N ALA A 15 -1.96 -20.60 -23.89
CA ALA A 15 -1.14 -19.61 -23.22
C ALA A 15 -1.97 -18.74 -22.27
N LEU A 16 -3.21 -18.35 -22.62
CA LEU A 16 -4.03 -17.50 -21.76
C LEU A 16 -4.52 -18.20 -20.48
N LYS A 17 -4.73 -19.52 -20.50
CA LYS A 17 -5.29 -20.27 -19.37
C LYS A 17 -4.33 -21.31 -18.83
N ASP A 18 -3.48 -20.92 -17.88
CA ASP A 18 -2.66 -21.86 -17.07
C ASP A 18 -3.29 -22.02 -15.67
N GLN A 19 -3.90 -23.18 -15.43
CA GLN A 19 -4.56 -23.51 -14.17
C GLN A 19 -3.60 -23.44 -12.97
N ARG A 20 -2.34 -23.85 -13.15
CA ARG A 20 -1.33 -23.85 -12.07
C ARG A 20 -1.00 -22.43 -11.63
N LEU A 21 -0.96 -21.51 -12.59
CA LEU A 21 -0.77 -20.09 -12.32
C LEU A 21 -1.94 -19.50 -11.54
N LEU A 22 -3.16 -19.83 -11.94
CA LEU A 22 -4.37 -19.35 -11.24
C LEU A 22 -4.41 -19.83 -9.78
N GLU A 23 -4.07 -21.10 -9.54
CA GLU A 23 -4.03 -21.68 -8.20
C GLU A 23 -2.97 -21.02 -7.31
N MET A 24 -1.73 -20.86 -7.81
CA MET A 24 -0.68 -20.17 -7.05
C MET A 24 -0.99 -18.69 -6.85
N PHE A 25 -1.59 -18.03 -7.83
CA PHE A 25 -2.01 -16.64 -7.72
C PHE A 25 -3.07 -16.48 -6.62
N ALA A 26 -4.09 -17.34 -6.60
CA ALA A 26 -5.14 -17.33 -5.59
C ALA A 26 -4.57 -17.57 -4.18
N HIS A 27 -3.60 -18.48 -4.04
CA HIS A 27 -2.91 -18.74 -2.79
C HIS A 27 -2.20 -17.48 -2.25
N TYR A 28 -1.35 -16.84 -3.05
CA TYR A 28 -0.64 -15.62 -2.63
C TYR A 28 -1.58 -14.44 -2.45
N GLU A 29 -2.68 -14.36 -3.19
CA GLU A 29 -3.69 -13.31 -2.98
C GLU A 29 -4.40 -13.47 -1.63
N ALA A 30 -4.77 -14.70 -1.25
CA ALA A 30 -5.38 -14.99 0.04
C ALA A 30 -4.40 -14.68 1.19
N GLU A 31 -3.14 -15.08 1.07
CA GLU A 31 -2.09 -14.78 2.03
C GLU A 31 -1.85 -13.27 2.18
N ALA A 32 -1.78 -12.55 1.05
CA ALA A 32 -1.59 -11.10 1.04
C ALA A 32 -2.77 -10.38 1.72
N LYS A 33 -4.02 -10.80 1.46
CA LYS A 33 -5.22 -10.22 2.10
C LYS A 33 -5.22 -10.49 3.61
N SER A 34 -4.91 -11.72 4.03
CA SER A 34 -4.85 -12.10 5.44
C SER A 34 -3.78 -11.30 6.19
N CYS A 35 -2.54 -11.28 5.68
CA CYS A 35 -1.44 -10.57 6.31
C CYS A 35 -1.64 -9.04 6.31
N LYS A 36 -2.23 -8.46 5.25
CA LYS A 36 -2.61 -7.03 5.22
C LYS A 36 -3.58 -6.72 6.35
N ARG A 37 -4.65 -7.52 6.50
CA ARG A 37 -5.67 -7.33 7.55
C ARG A 37 -5.06 -7.45 8.94
N SER A 38 -4.22 -8.45 9.20
CA SER A 38 -3.55 -8.60 10.50
C SER A 38 -2.60 -7.45 10.81
N PHE A 39 -1.79 -7.02 9.84
CA PHE A 39 -0.89 -5.87 10.00
C PHE A 39 -1.67 -4.59 10.32
N GLN A 40 -2.72 -4.31 9.56
CA GLN A 40 -3.57 -3.12 9.74
C GLN A 40 -4.35 -3.18 11.05
N ALA A 41 -4.96 -4.31 11.40
CA ALA A 41 -5.74 -4.45 12.63
C ALA A 41 -4.87 -4.30 13.89
N LEU A 42 -3.69 -4.94 13.93
CA LEU A 42 -2.77 -4.81 15.06
C LEU A 42 -2.16 -3.42 15.13
N GLY A 43 -1.75 -2.86 13.99
CA GLY A 43 -1.19 -1.50 13.91
C GLY A 43 -2.20 -0.43 14.32
N PHE A 44 -3.39 -0.46 13.73
CA PHE A 44 -4.48 0.46 14.09
C PHE A 44 -4.94 0.27 15.54
N GLY A 45 -5.10 -0.99 16.00
CA GLY A 45 -5.43 -1.28 17.39
C GLY A 45 -4.39 -0.69 18.35
N SER A 46 -3.09 -0.89 18.08
CA SER A 46 -2.02 -0.32 18.90
C SER A 46 -2.08 1.21 18.97
N LEU A 47 -2.38 1.87 17.85
CA LEU A 47 -2.54 3.31 17.76
C LEU A 47 -3.75 3.80 18.57
N VAL A 48 -4.90 3.12 18.45
CA VAL A 48 -6.12 3.46 19.20
C VAL A 48 -5.88 3.36 20.70
N PHE A 49 -5.29 2.26 21.18
CA PHE A 49 -5.01 2.08 22.61
C PHE A 49 -3.98 3.09 23.15
N ALA A 50 -2.93 3.40 22.38
CA ALA A 50 -1.98 4.45 22.74
C ALA A 50 -2.65 5.83 22.80
N THR A 51 -3.49 6.14 21.83
CA THR A 51 -4.23 7.41 21.77
C THR A 51 -5.17 7.55 22.95
N ILE A 52 -5.96 6.52 23.27
CA ILE A 52 -6.86 6.52 24.42
C ILE A 52 -6.08 6.73 25.72
N SER A 53 -4.94 6.05 25.89
CA SER A 53 -4.09 6.20 27.07
C SER A 53 -3.48 7.61 27.18
N LEU A 54 -3.09 8.23 26.07
CA LEU A 54 -2.59 9.60 26.08
C LEU A 54 -3.70 10.63 26.32
N LEU A 55 -4.89 10.42 25.75
CA LEU A 55 -6.07 11.26 25.99
C LEU A 55 -6.52 11.17 27.45
N SER A 56 -6.40 10.00 28.09
CA SER A 56 -6.76 9.84 29.51
C SER A 56 -5.80 10.64 30.42
N VAL A 57 -4.51 10.64 30.12
CA VAL A 57 -3.53 11.50 30.80
C VAL A 57 -3.88 12.98 30.62
N ALA A 58 -4.19 13.39 29.39
CA ALA A 58 -4.56 14.78 29.10
C ALA A 58 -5.86 15.21 29.79
N LEU A 59 -6.84 14.30 29.89
CA LEU A 59 -8.08 14.54 30.62
C LEU A 59 -7.85 14.62 32.13
N SER A 60 -6.92 13.83 32.68
CA SER A 60 -6.54 13.92 34.11
C SER A 60 -5.96 15.29 34.45
N VAL A 61 -5.13 15.86 33.55
CA VAL A 61 -4.61 17.23 33.69
C VAL A 61 -5.76 18.24 33.68
N LEU A 62 -6.74 18.08 32.79
CA LEU A 62 -7.89 18.98 32.68
C LEU A 62 -8.78 18.94 33.94
N LEU A 63 -9.00 17.75 34.51
CA LEU A 63 -9.82 17.55 35.71
C LEU A 63 -9.08 17.87 37.02
N GLY A 64 -7.74 17.94 36.99
CA GLY A 64 -6.92 18.16 38.18
C GLY A 64 -6.88 16.99 39.17
N ASN A 65 -7.46 15.84 38.80
CA ASN A 65 -7.53 14.62 39.60
C ASN A 65 -7.18 13.43 38.71
N SER A 66 -6.65 12.35 39.31
CA SER A 66 -6.40 11.11 38.56
C SER A 66 -7.72 10.50 38.09
N LEU A 67 -7.78 10.03 36.84
CA LEU A 67 -8.98 9.35 36.34
C LEU A 67 -9.29 8.07 37.12
N ALA A 68 -8.27 7.37 37.63
CA ALA A 68 -8.45 6.23 38.53
C ALA A 68 -9.19 6.63 39.81
N SER A 69 -8.87 7.79 40.41
CA SER A 69 -9.62 8.30 41.57
C SER A 69 -11.04 8.75 41.23
N ALA A 70 -11.25 9.31 40.04
CA ALA A 70 -12.55 9.85 39.63
C ALA A 70 -13.54 8.78 39.14
N TYR A 71 -13.04 7.74 38.46
CA TYR A 71 -13.85 6.73 37.76
C TYR A 71 -13.55 5.28 38.19
N GLY A 72 -12.70 5.07 39.20
CA GLY A 72 -12.39 3.75 39.75
C GLY A 72 -11.79 2.80 38.71
N LEU A 73 -12.41 1.62 38.57
CA LEU A 73 -11.98 0.55 37.67
C LEU A 73 -11.87 1.02 36.20
N TRP A 74 -12.77 1.88 35.75
CA TRP A 74 -12.74 2.40 34.37
C TRP A 74 -11.54 3.30 34.10
N GLY A 75 -11.14 4.11 35.09
CA GLY A 75 -9.92 4.92 35.01
C GLY A 75 -8.68 4.03 34.91
N ALA A 76 -8.61 2.97 35.71
CA ALA A 76 -7.51 1.99 35.64
C ALA A 76 -7.43 1.29 34.26
N LEU A 77 -8.57 0.89 33.69
CA LEU A 77 -8.61 0.26 32.36
C LEU A 77 -8.10 1.17 31.24
N LEU A 78 -8.32 2.49 31.32
CA LEU A 78 -7.80 3.45 30.35
C LEU A 78 -6.26 3.56 30.43
N GLU A 79 -5.69 3.46 31.63
CA GLU A 79 -4.24 3.47 31.84
C GLU A 79 -3.56 2.19 31.32
N PHE A 80 -4.25 1.05 31.38
CA PHE A 80 -3.81 -0.22 30.77
C PHE A 80 -3.76 -0.18 29.23
N GLY A 81 -4.31 0.86 28.59
CA GLY A 81 -4.23 1.05 27.14
C GLY A 81 -2.79 1.09 26.63
N SER A 82 -1.87 1.71 27.37
CA SER A 82 -0.44 1.76 27.04
C SER A 82 0.19 0.37 26.95
N VAL A 83 -0.07 -0.49 27.95
CA VAL A 83 0.42 -1.88 28.00
C VAL A 83 -0.16 -2.68 26.84
N THR A 84 -1.46 -2.53 26.56
CA THR A 84 -2.13 -3.22 25.46
C THR A 84 -1.54 -2.79 24.11
N SER A 85 -1.27 -1.50 23.93
CA SER A 85 -0.62 -0.96 22.72
C SER A 85 0.75 -1.60 22.49
N ILE A 86 1.58 -1.68 23.54
CA ILE A 86 2.91 -2.31 23.47
C ILE A 86 2.79 -3.79 23.10
N ILE A 87 1.88 -4.53 23.73
CA ILE A 87 1.64 -5.96 23.42
C ILE A 87 1.27 -6.13 21.94
N LEU A 88 0.33 -5.33 21.42
CA LEU A 88 -0.08 -5.41 20.02
C LEU A 88 1.07 -5.08 19.06
N LEU A 89 1.92 -4.11 19.41
CA LEU A 89 3.09 -3.76 18.62
C LEU A 89 4.12 -4.90 18.60
N VAL A 90 4.38 -5.53 19.75
CA VAL A 90 5.27 -6.69 19.86
C VAL A 90 4.73 -7.87 19.07
N LEU A 91 3.43 -8.17 19.18
CA LEU A 91 2.78 -9.22 18.39
C LEU A 91 2.88 -8.95 16.88
N ASN A 92 2.70 -7.70 16.45
CA ASN A 92 2.86 -7.32 15.04
C ASN A 92 4.30 -7.52 14.56
N ARG A 93 5.28 -7.18 15.39
CA ARG A 93 6.72 -7.34 15.10
C ARG A 93 7.11 -8.82 15.01
N ILE A 94 6.70 -9.64 15.98
CA ILE A 94 6.98 -11.09 16.03
C ILE A 94 6.31 -11.81 14.87
N GLY A 95 5.05 -11.49 14.57
CA GLY A 95 4.32 -12.09 13.47
C GLY A 95 4.89 -11.75 12.08
N ARG A 96 5.69 -10.69 11.98
CA ARG A 96 6.27 -10.17 10.72
C ARG A 96 5.22 -9.99 9.63
N TYR A 97 3.98 -9.65 10.00
CA TYR A 97 2.83 -9.61 9.07
C TYR A 97 3.07 -8.65 7.90
N ARG A 98 3.72 -7.51 8.14
CA ARG A 98 4.12 -6.57 7.09
C ARG A 98 5.03 -7.22 6.05
N VAL A 99 6.03 -7.96 6.50
CA VAL A 99 7.00 -8.63 5.62
C VAL A 99 6.32 -9.73 4.81
N ARG A 100 5.51 -10.57 5.47
CA ARG A 100 4.74 -11.63 4.81
C ARG A 100 3.75 -11.08 3.80
N TRP A 101 3.07 -9.98 4.14
CA TRP A 101 2.20 -9.27 3.21
C TRP A 101 2.98 -8.79 1.97
N CYS A 102 4.11 -8.10 2.16
CA CYS A 102 4.93 -7.64 1.05
C CYS A 102 5.45 -8.80 0.19
N GLN A 103 5.87 -9.90 0.81
CA GLN A 103 6.33 -11.11 0.13
C GLN A 103 5.21 -11.74 -0.71
N ALA A 104 4.01 -11.89 -0.16
CA ALA A 104 2.87 -12.43 -0.89
C ALA A 104 2.46 -11.54 -2.07
N VAL A 105 2.49 -10.20 -1.90
CA VAL A 105 2.27 -9.27 -3.00
C VAL A 105 3.37 -9.41 -4.06
N PHE A 106 4.64 -9.46 -3.65
CA PHE A 106 5.76 -9.68 -4.57
C PHE A 106 5.55 -10.95 -5.40
N CYS A 107 5.33 -12.11 -4.76
CA CYS A 107 5.12 -13.37 -5.46
C CYS A 107 3.92 -13.31 -6.42
N ARG A 108 2.79 -12.74 -5.97
CA ARG A 108 1.59 -12.57 -6.79
C ARG A 108 1.85 -11.70 -8.03
N GLU A 109 2.53 -10.57 -7.87
CA GLU A 109 2.83 -9.67 -8.99
C GLU A 109 3.88 -10.25 -9.92
N ARG A 110 4.88 -11.01 -9.42
CA ARG A 110 5.82 -11.76 -10.26
C ARG A 110 5.11 -12.84 -11.08
N LEU A 111 4.10 -13.52 -10.52
CA LEU A 111 3.27 -14.46 -11.29
C LEU A 111 2.49 -13.74 -12.40
N ARG A 112 1.94 -12.56 -12.11
CA ARG A 112 1.24 -11.75 -13.13
C ARG A 112 2.22 -11.31 -14.23
N GLN A 113 3.39 -10.82 -13.87
CA GLN A 113 4.44 -10.44 -14.82
C GLN A 113 4.89 -11.63 -15.66
N TRP A 114 5.11 -12.80 -15.06
CA TRP A 114 5.42 -14.04 -15.79
C TRP A 114 4.35 -14.38 -16.81
N HIS A 115 3.07 -14.28 -16.41
CA HIS A 115 1.95 -14.55 -17.30
C HIS A 115 1.93 -13.64 -18.53
N PHE A 116 2.18 -12.34 -18.36
CA PHE A 116 2.11 -11.38 -19.46
C PHE A 116 3.40 -11.32 -20.29
N GLN A 117 4.57 -11.43 -19.66
CA GLN A 117 5.86 -11.36 -20.33
C GLN A 117 6.10 -12.52 -21.31
N LYS A 118 5.43 -13.67 -21.14
CA LYS A 118 5.52 -14.74 -22.15
C LYS A 118 4.93 -14.34 -23.50
N PHE A 119 3.96 -13.40 -23.53
CA PHE A 119 3.42 -12.81 -24.76
C PHE A 119 4.36 -11.73 -25.36
N LEU A 120 5.56 -11.55 -24.79
CA LEU A 120 6.64 -10.79 -25.41
C LEU A 120 7.76 -11.69 -25.94
N ASP A 121 7.68 -13.00 -25.69
CA ASP A 121 8.63 -13.98 -26.20
C ASP A 121 8.08 -14.62 -27.48
N GLY A 122 8.31 -13.96 -28.62
CA GLY A 122 7.85 -14.42 -29.93
C GLY A 122 8.30 -15.85 -30.26
N ALA A 123 9.53 -16.22 -29.93
CA ALA A 123 10.07 -17.57 -30.14
C ALA A 123 9.26 -18.63 -29.38
N LEU A 124 8.86 -18.35 -28.13
CA LEU A 124 7.99 -19.24 -27.37
C LEU A 124 6.59 -19.30 -27.97
N MET A 125 6.00 -18.15 -28.29
CA MET A 125 4.63 -18.07 -28.81
C MET A 125 4.49 -18.70 -30.20
N SER A 126 5.53 -18.67 -31.03
CA SER A 126 5.56 -19.31 -32.34
C SER A 126 5.52 -20.85 -32.27
N LEU A 127 5.79 -21.46 -31.11
CA LEU A 127 5.64 -22.91 -30.94
C LEU A 127 4.18 -23.35 -30.85
N LEU A 128 3.25 -22.47 -30.49
CA LEU A 128 1.84 -22.83 -30.26
C LEU A 128 1.14 -23.42 -31.50
N PRO A 129 1.22 -22.82 -32.70
CA PRO A 129 0.47 -23.32 -33.85
C PRO A 129 1.07 -24.61 -34.45
N GLY A 130 2.38 -24.81 -34.33
CA GLY A 130 3.09 -25.89 -35.03
C GLY A 130 3.61 -27.02 -34.14
N GLN A 131 3.94 -26.74 -32.87
CA GLN A 131 4.66 -27.66 -31.98
C GLN A 131 4.13 -27.55 -30.52
N PRO A 132 2.84 -27.86 -30.27
CA PRO A 132 2.23 -27.67 -28.96
C PRO A 132 2.88 -28.50 -27.84
N ALA A 133 3.46 -29.67 -28.17
CA ALA A 133 4.20 -30.48 -27.21
C ALA A 133 5.50 -29.80 -26.74
N GLU A 134 6.23 -29.16 -27.66
CA GLU A 134 7.46 -28.41 -27.34
C GLU A 134 7.15 -27.15 -26.54
N PHE A 135 6.09 -26.42 -26.93
CA PHE A 135 5.58 -25.30 -26.15
C PHE A 135 5.29 -25.70 -24.70
N LYS A 136 4.56 -26.80 -24.50
CA LYS A 136 4.23 -27.30 -23.17
C LYS A 136 5.48 -27.68 -22.36
N ALA A 137 6.43 -28.39 -22.98
CA ALA A 137 7.68 -28.78 -22.33
C ALA A 137 8.50 -27.55 -21.88
N GLU A 138 8.60 -26.53 -22.73
CA GLU A 138 9.32 -25.30 -22.41
C GLU A 138 8.60 -24.47 -21.33
N MET A 139 7.27 -24.40 -21.38
CA MET A 139 6.46 -23.78 -20.33
C MET A 139 6.62 -24.48 -18.99
N ASP A 140 6.64 -25.82 -18.96
CA ASP A 140 6.85 -26.61 -17.75
C ASP A 140 8.25 -26.39 -17.17
N ARG A 141 9.27 -26.32 -18.03
CA ARG A 141 10.65 -25.99 -17.64
C ARG A 141 10.72 -24.61 -16.98
N ARG A 142 10.19 -23.58 -17.63
CA ARG A 142 10.19 -22.18 -17.13
C ARG A 142 9.36 -22.04 -15.86
N TRP A 143 8.23 -22.73 -15.78
CA TRP A 143 7.39 -22.77 -14.59
C TRP A 143 8.13 -23.37 -13.38
N ASN A 144 8.86 -24.47 -13.58
CA ASN A 144 9.64 -25.09 -12.51
C ASN A 144 10.74 -24.15 -11.99
N ILE A 145 11.42 -23.42 -12.88
CA ILE A 145 12.39 -22.39 -12.50
C ILE A 145 11.71 -21.28 -11.69
N LEU A 146 10.58 -20.76 -12.16
CA LEU A 146 9.82 -19.73 -11.43
C LEU A 146 9.40 -20.22 -10.05
N ARG A 147 8.86 -21.44 -9.95
CA ARG A 147 8.39 -22.03 -8.69
C ARG A 147 9.53 -22.21 -7.69
N GLN A 148 10.71 -22.62 -8.14
CA GLN A 148 11.90 -22.70 -7.30
C GLN A 148 12.29 -21.32 -6.78
N ASN A 149 12.29 -20.29 -7.63
CA ASN A 149 12.61 -18.91 -7.24
C ASN A 149 11.59 -18.32 -6.25
N LEU A 150 10.29 -18.62 -6.41
CA LEU A 150 9.23 -18.14 -5.53
C LEU A 150 9.22 -18.85 -4.15
N ARG A 151 9.87 -20.01 -4.03
CA ARG A 151 10.00 -20.73 -2.75
C ARG A 151 10.83 -19.93 -1.73
N ASP A 152 11.88 -19.25 -2.19
CA ASP A 152 12.66 -18.26 -1.41
C ASP A 152 12.13 -16.83 -1.62
N GLY A 153 10.81 -16.67 -1.63
CA GLY A 153 10.17 -15.39 -1.95
C GLY A 153 10.67 -14.21 -1.10
N TYR A 154 11.17 -14.46 0.12
CA TYR A 154 11.76 -13.41 0.96
C TYR A 154 13.15 -12.97 0.49
N GLY A 155 14.08 -13.92 0.25
CA GLY A 155 15.41 -13.60 -0.27
C GLY A 155 15.32 -12.91 -1.63
N MET A 156 14.45 -13.41 -2.51
CA MET A 156 14.22 -12.82 -3.83
C MET A 156 13.61 -11.41 -3.74
N MET A 157 12.59 -11.20 -2.89
CA MET A 157 11.98 -9.87 -2.71
C MET A 157 12.99 -8.86 -2.18
N THR A 158 13.80 -9.23 -1.18
CA THR A 158 14.80 -8.32 -0.60
C THR A 158 15.87 -7.97 -1.62
N ALA A 159 16.38 -8.94 -2.38
CA ALA A 159 17.30 -8.69 -3.48
C ALA A 159 16.66 -7.75 -4.53
N PHE A 160 15.41 -8.02 -4.94
CA PHE A 160 14.68 -7.23 -5.92
C PHE A 160 14.51 -5.75 -5.50
N VAL A 161 14.30 -5.49 -4.21
CA VAL A 161 14.14 -4.13 -3.68
C VAL A 161 15.47 -3.38 -3.61
N HIS A 162 16.55 -4.05 -3.22
CA HIS A 162 17.85 -3.43 -2.98
C HIS A 162 18.71 -3.25 -4.22
N HIS A 163 18.54 -4.09 -5.25
CA HIS A 163 19.31 -3.97 -6.49
C HIS A 163 18.72 -2.86 -7.39
N ARG A 164 19.60 -2.22 -8.18
CA ARG A 164 19.22 -1.18 -9.14
C ARG A 164 18.39 -1.81 -10.27
N SER A 165 17.33 -1.12 -10.71
CA SER A 165 16.51 -1.56 -11.85
C SER A 165 17.36 -1.85 -13.07
N GLY A 166 17.03 -2.91 -13.79
CA GLY A 166 17.53 -3.13 -15.14
C GLY A 166 16.74 -4.20 -15.89
N ALA A 167 17.04 -4.37 -17.17
CA ALA A 167 16.45 -5.41 -18.04
C ALA A 167 16.54 -6.85 -17.48
N ARG A 168 17.41 -7.07 -16.49
CA ARG A 168 17.55 -8.34 -15.75
C ARG A 168 16.35 -8.67 -14.83
N ASP A 169 15.43 -7.72 -14.62
CA ASP A 169 14.24 -7.94 -13.80
C ASP A 169 13.09 -8.62 -14.57
N LEU A 170 13.18 -8.74 -15.89
CA LEU A 170 12.22 -9.49 -16.70
C LEU A 170 12.40 -11.01 -16.47
N LEU A 171 11.30 -11.74 -16.39
CA LEU A 171 11.27 -13.20 -16.18
C LEU A 171 11.40 -13.98 -17.48
N HIS A 172 10.99 -13.37 -18.59
CA HIS A 172 11.15 -13.89 -19.93
C HIS A 172 12.09 -12.96 -20.70
N HIS A 173 12.81 -13.52 -21.68
CA HIS A 173 13.59 -12.72 -22.62
C HIS A 173 12.70 -12.38 -23.80
N PRO A 174 12.33 -11.10 -23.98
CA PRO A 174 11.53 -10.69 -25.13
C PRO A 174 12.25 -11.09 -26.41
N SER A 175 11.50 -11.63 -27.37
CA SER A 175 12.05 -12.09 -28.64
C SER A 175 11.08 -11.78 -29.77
N ARG A 176 11.61 -11.55 -30.97
CA ARG A 176 10.78 -11.17 -32.11
C ARG A 176 9.92 -12.34 -32.55
N TYR A 177 8.69 -12.02 -32.95
CA TYR A 177 7.77 -12.96 -33.56
C TYR A 177 8.23 -13.31 -34.98
N SER A 178 8.26 -14.60 -35.31
CA SER A 178 8.45 -15.04 -36.70
C SER A 178 7.17 -14.92 -37.52
N ASP A 179 6.01 -15.06 -36.88
CA ASP A 179 4.69 -14.98 -37.50
C ASP A 179 3.97 -13.67 -37.10
N PRO A 180 3.73 -12.74 -38.06
CA PRO A 180 3.01 -11.49 -37.81
C PRO A 180 1.56 -11.68 -37.31
N HIS A 181 0.90 -12.78 -37.66
CA HIS A 181 -0.47 -13.04 -37.23
C HIS A 181 -0.52 -13.36 -35.73
N VAL A 182 0.37 -14.26 -35.27
CA VAL A 182 0.51 -14.59 -33.85
C VAL A 182 0.94 -13.36 -33.03
N ALA A 183 1.81 -12.52 -33.60
CA ALA A 183 2.22 -11.25 -33.00
C ALA A 183 1.02 -10.35 -32.74
N THR A 184 0.18 -10.13 -33.76
CA THR A 184 -0.99 -9.26 -33.68
C THR A 184 -1.98 -9.74 -32.62
N ILE A 185 -2.34 -11.03 -32.62
CA ILE A 185 -3.24 -11.62 -31.63
C ILE A 185 -2.67 -11.48 -30.20
N SER A 186 -1.37 -11.75 -30.03
CA SER A 186 -0.70 -11.64 -28.73
C SER A 186 -0.69 -10.19 -28.22
N TRP A 187 -0.40 -9.24 -29.10
CA TRP A 187 -0.36 -7.82 -28.75
C TRP A 187 -1.74 -7.25 -28.46
N ASP A 188 -2.78 -7.65 -29.20
CA ASP A 188 -4.14 -7.23 -28.93
C ASP A 188 -4.63 -7.81 -27.59
N ALA A 189 -4.31 -9.07 -27.30
CA ALA A 189 -4.60 -9.66 -26.00
C ALA A 189 -3.87 -8.97 -24.86
N MET A 190 -2.59 -8.60 -25.04
CA MET A 190 -1.88 -7.76 -24.07
C MET A 190 -2.53 -6.38 -23.94
N CYS A 191 -2.92 -5.75 -25.04
CA CYS A 191 -3.51 -4.42 -24.97
C CYS A 191 -4.80 -4.42 -24.15
N ILE A 192 -5.68 -5.38 -24.40
CA ILE A 192 -6.96 -5.53 -23.69
C ILE A 192 -6.70 -5.97 -22.24
N LEU A 193 -6.03 -7.10 -22.03
CA LEU A 193 -5.94 -7.69 -20.70
C LEU A 193 -4.95 -6.99 -19.77
N ARG A 194 -3.87 -6.39 -20.32
CA ARG A 194 -2.79 -5.80 -19.51
C ARG A 194 -2.97 -4.31 -19.29
N PHE A 195 -3.17 -3.50 -20.34
CA PHE A 195 -3.35 -2.05 -20.14
C PHE A 195 -4.62 -1.76 -19.36
N GLU A 196 -5.76 -2.35 -19.73
CA GLU A 196 -7.02 -2.09 -19.02
C GLU A 196 -6.94 -2.55 -17.57
N HIS A 197 -6.27 -3.68 -17.30
CA HIS A 197 -6.04 -4.11 -15.93
C HIS A 197 -5.18 -3.13 -15.14
N GLN A 198 -4.10 -2.60 -15.72
CA GLN A 198 -3.20 -1.67 -15.02
C GLN A 198 -3.86 -0.30 -14.81
N LEU A 199 -4.58 0.21 -15.82
CA LEU A 199 -5.34 1.46 -15.70
C LEU A 199 -6.48 1.30 -14.67
N GLY A 200 -7.26 0.23 -14.77
CA GLY A 200 -8.32 -0.08 -13.83
C GLY A 200 -7.81 -0.45 -12.43
N TYR A 201 -6.54 -0.84 -12.28
CA TYR A 201 -5.90 -1.02 -10.97
C TYR A 201 -5.62 0.34 -10.32
N GLY A 202 -5.07 1.30 -11.07
CA GLY A 202 -4.86 2.67 -10.59
C GLY A 202 -6.17 3.37 -10.25
N GLU A 203 -7.18 3.26 -11.13
CA GLU A 203 -8.49 3.88 -10.94
C GLU A 203 -9.22 3.33 -9.71
N ARG A 204 -9.38 2.00 -9.58
CA ARG A 204 -10.07 1.40 -8.42
C ARG A 204 -9.36 1.66 -7.09
N LYS A 205 -8.07 1.99 -7.10
CA LYS A 205 -7.31 2.31 -5.88
C LYS A 205 -7.44 3.76 -5.45
N ILE A 206 -7.71 4.65 -6.41
CA ILE A 206 -7.90 6.08 -6.17
C ILE A 206 -9.39 6.39 -5.96
N GLU A 207 -10.28 5.65 -6.62
CA GLU A 207 -11.71 5.89 -6.60
C GLU A 207 -12.37 5.63 -5.22
N PRO A 208 -13.43 6.40 -4.90
CA PRO A 208 -14.16 6.30 -3.62
C PRO A 208 -14.76 4.93 -3.31
N GLN A 209 -14.98 4.10 -4.35
CA GLN A 209 -15.69 2.83 -4.23
C GLN A 209 -14.76 1.65 -3.84
N GLY A 210 -13.45 1.88 -3.73
CA GLY A 210 -12.42 0.82 -3.70
C GLY A 210 -12.12 0.13 -2.36
N GLU A 211 -12.54 0.67 -1.21
CA GLU A 211 -12.40 -0.03 0.08
C GLU A 211 -13.71 0.03 0.88
N LEU A 212 -14.06 -1.12 1.48
CA LEU A 212 -15.31 -1.52 2.14
C LEU A 212 -15.90 -0.58 3.23
N VAL A 213 -15.38 0.63 3.41
CA VAL A 213 -15.77 1.57 4.47
C VAL A 213 -15.72 3.04 3.99
N GLY A 214 -16.56 3.38 3.01
CA GLY A 214 -17.24 4.68 2.94
C GLY A 214 -16.48 5.97 2.60
N LEU A 215 -15.15 5.98 2.41
CA LEU A 215 -14.39 7.16 1.97
C LEU A 215 -13.25 6.78 1.00
N ALA A 216 -13.02 7.61 -0.01
CA ALA A 216 -11.90 7.47 -0.94
C ALA A 216 -10.55 7.58 -0.22
N LEU A 217 -9.49 6.96 -0.76
CA LEU A 217 -8.13 7.08 -0.23
C LEU A 217 -7.72 8.57 -0.11
N GLU A 218 -8.08 9.38 -1.11
CA GLU A 218 -7.83 10.82 -1.16
C GLU A 218 -8.61 11.58 -0.07
N GLU A 219 -9.87 11.23 0.16
CA GLU A 219 -10.70 11.82 1.20
C GLU A 219 -10.16 11.49 2.59
N GLN A 220 -9.76 10.24 2.82
CA GLN A 220 -9.12 9.82 4.07
C GLN A 220 -7.81 10.55 4.31
N ALA A 221 -6.99 10.75 3.26
CA ALA A 221 -5.75 11.50 3.35
C ALA A 221 -6.00 12.98 3.69
N ARG A 222 -6.95 13.63 3.00
CA ARG A 222 -7.31 15.03 3.23
C ARG A 222 -7.93 15.26 4.61
N LEU A 223 -8.82 14.37 5.05
CA LEU A 223 -9.46 14.46 6.36
C LEU A 223 -8.42 14.28 7.47
N SER A 224 -7.59 13.25 7.39
CA SER A 224 -6.53 13.03 8.39
C SER A 224 -5.53 14.17 8.42
N GLU A 225 -5.15 14.73 7.26
CA GLU A 225 -4.30 15.92 7.18
C GLU A 225 -4.94 17.16 7.83
N SER A 226 -6.20 17.43 7.50
CA SER A 226 -6.95 18.55 8.06
C SER A 226 -7.08 18.42 9.57
N VAL A 227 -7.44 17.23 10.07
CA VAL A 227 -7.49 16.94 11.50
C VAL A 227 -6.13 17.14 12.15
N ALA A 228 -5.05 16.64 11.54
CA ALA A 228 -3.70 16.78 12.08
C ALA A 228 -3.26 18.26 12.18
N ASN A 229 -3.53 19.05 11.16
CA ASN A 229 -3.12 20.46 11.10
C ASN A 229 -3.97 21.34 12.00
N LEU A 230 -5.30 21.18 11.97
CA LEU A 230 -6.22 21.95 12.81
C LEU A 230 -6.01 21.67 14.29
N SER A 231 -5.82 20.39 14.66
CA SER A 231 -5.53 20.02 16.05
C SER A 231 -4.15 20.53 16.50
N LEU A 232 -3.11 20.46 15.65
CA LEU A 232 -1.81 21.04 16.00
C LEU A 232 -1.89 22.56 16.18
N PHE A 233 -2.56 23.26 15.27
CA PHE A 233 -2.75 24.70 15.36
C PHE A 233 -3.50 25.07 16.65
N GLY A 234 -4.60 24.36 16.94
CA GLY A 234 -5.34 24.53 18.19
C GLY A 234 -4.48 24.25 19.43
N ALA A 235 -3.63 23.22 19.39
CA ALA A 235 -2.71 22.90 20.48
C ALA A 235 -1.70 24.02 20.74
N VAL A 236 -1.13 24.61 19.68
CA VAL A 236 -0.20 25.74 19.78
C VAL A 236 -0.89 26.97 20.35
N VAL A 237 -2.09 27.30 19.86
CA VAL A 237 -2.86 28.46 20.36
C VAL A 237 -3.25 28.26 21.83
N ALA A 238 -3.82 27.11 22.18
CA ALA A 238 -4.19 26.81 23.56
C ALA A 238 -2.98 26.81 24.51
N GLY A 239 -1.85 26.24 24.07
CA GLY A 239 -0.60 26.23 24.82
C GLY A 239 -0.02 27.62 25.01
N ALA A 240 -0.03 28.47 23.98
CA ALA A 240 0.43 29.85 24.07
C ALA A 240 -0.44 30.68 25.04
N LEU A 241 -1.76 30.50 25.00
CA LEU A 241 -2.68 31.14 25.93
C LEU A 241 -2.48 30.64 27.38
N ALA A 242 -2.32 29.33 27.57
CA ALA A 242 -2.01 28.76 28.88
C ALA A 242 -0.71 29.35 29.44
N PHE A 243 0.34 29.41 28.63
CA PHE A 243 1.62 30.00 29.00
C PHE A 243 1.50 31.48 29.35
N ALA A 244 0.77 32.27 28.57
CA ALA A 244 0.55 33.69 28.85
C ALA A 244 -0.19 33.90 30.18
N LEU A 245 -1.19 33.06 30.50
CA LEU A 245 -1.88 33.09 31.80
C LEU A 245 -0.94 32.70 32.94
N SER A 246 -0.15 31.64 32.79
CA SER A 246 0.84 31.23 33.80
C SER A 246 1.91 32.30 34.04
N LEU A 247 2.35 33.00 32.98
CA LEU A 247 3.29 34.12 33.09
C LEU A 247 2.67 35.28 33.90
N ARG A 248 1.41 35.62 33.62
CA ARG A 248 0.68 36.65 34.37
C ARG A 248 0.50 36.29 35.85
N GLN A 249 0.36 34.99 36.17
CA GLN A 249 0.31 34.50 37.56
C GLN A 249 1.67 34.60 38.25
N ALA A 250 2.74 34.20 37.56
CA ALA A 250 4.10 34.23 38.10
C ALA A 250 4.62 35.66 38.34
N PHE A 251 4.12 36.65 37.58
CA PHE A 251 4.51 38.05 37.68
C PHE A 251 3.31 38.96 37.98
N PRO A 252 2.87 39.06 39.26
CA PRO A 252 1.70 39.85 39.67
C PRO A 252 1.79 41.35 39.34
N ALA A 253 3.01 41.87 39.16
CA ALA A 253 3.25 43.25 38.71
C ALA A 253 2.64 43.56 37.33
N LEU A 254 2.34 42.53 36.53
CA LEU A 254 1.71 42.65 35.21
C LEU A 254 0.17 42.61 35.24
N GLY A 255 -0.46 42.46 36.40
CA GLY A 255 -1.91 42.62 36.55
C GLY A 255 -2.53 41.95 37.78
N VAL A 256 -3.74 42.38 38.15
CA VAL A 256 -4.50 41.82 39.30
C VAL A 256 -4.79 40.34 39.06
N SER A 257 -4.32 39.49 39.99
CA SER A 257 -4.44 38.04 39.98
C SER A 257 -5.79 37.63 40.57
N SER A 258 -6.66 37.00 39.78
CA SER A 258 -7.90 36.38 40.26
C SER A 258 -7.67 34.88 40.43
N PRO A 259 -8.15 34.24 41.52
CA PRO A 259 -8.03 32.78 41.73
C PRO A 259 -8.69 31.96 40.61
N SER A 260 -9.62 32.54 39.85
CA SER A 260 -10.21 31.91 38.66
C SER A 260 -9.19 31.57 37.57
N ASN A 261 -8.02 32.21 37.54
CA ASN A 261 -7.06 32.05 36.45
C ASN A 261 -6.32 30.70 36.47
N GLU A 262 -6.19 30.06 37.63
CA GLU A 262 -5.52 28.76 37.74
C GLU A 262 -6.31 27.67 36.99
N ASP A 263 -7.63 27.63 37.19
CA ASP A 263 -8.52 26.70 36.50
C ASP A 263 -8.48 26.91 34.97
N TYR A 264 -8.51 28.16 34.50
CA TYR A 264 -8.40 28.46 33.07
C TYR A 264 -7.05 28.02 32.48
N SER A 265 -5.95 28.25 33.19
CA SER A 265 -4.62 27.82 32.73
C SER A 265 -4.53 26.30 32.62
N ARG A 266 -5.12 25.56 33.58
CA ARG A 266 -5.19 24.10 33.57
C ARG A 266 -6.05 23.56 32.43
N ILE A 267 -7.23 24.15 32.20
CA ILE A 267 -8.13 23.77 31.10
C ILE A 267 -7.44 23.99 29.75
N LEU A 268 -6.78 25.13 29.56
CA LEU A 268 -6.07 25.43 28.32
C LEU A 268 -4.87 24.49 28.10
N ALA A 269 -4.09 24.20 29.16
CA ALA A 269 -2.98 23.25 29.08
C ALA A 269 -3.47 21.82 28.76
N GLY A 270 -4.53 21.34 29.41
CA GLY A 270 -5.15 20.05 29.13
C GLY A 270 -5.72 19.97 27.70
N SER A 271 -6.38 21.03 27.24
CA SER A 271 -6.89 21.14 25.87
C SER A 271 -5.76 21.12 24.83
N ALA A 272 -4.65 21.84 25.11
CA ALA A 272 -3.48 21.83 24.26
C ALA A 272 -2.90 20.41 24.12
N LEU A 273 -2.81 19.67 25.22
CA LEU A 273 -2.32 18.30 25.23
C LEU A 273 -3.25 17.34 24.48
N LEU A 274 -4.57 17.43 24.69
CA LEU A 274 -5.57 16.63 23.95
C LEU A 274 -5.44 16.83 22.44
N LEU A 275 -5.35 18.09 22.01
CA LEU A 275 -5.22 18.44 20.59
C LEU A 275 -3.88 17.98 20.01
N ALA A 276 -2.78 18.08 20.77
CA ALA A 276 -1.48 17.56 20.34
C ALA A 276 -1.51 16.04 20.16
N VAL A 277 -2.16 15.30 21.05
CA VAL A 277 -2.34 13.85 20.96
C VAL A 277 -3.17 13.47 19.72
N ILE A 278 -4.28 14.17 19.45
CA ILE A 278 -5.09 13.95 18.24
C ILE A 278 -4.26 14.20 16.97
N SER A 279 -3.45 15.27 16.96
CA SER A 279 -2.56 15.56 15.83
C SER A 279 -1.55 14.44 15.59
N ALA A 280 -0.89 14.00 16.66
CA ALA A 280 0.09 12.91 16.60
C ALA A 280 -0.55 11.60 16.13
N ALA A 281 -1.73 11.25 16.66
CA ALA A 281 -2.47 10.06 16.28
C ALA A 281 -2.86 10.07 14.80
N SER A 282 -3.35 11.20 14.29
CA SER A 282 -3.69 11.36 12.87
C SER A 282 -2.47 11.22 11.95
N ARG A 283 -1.31 11.78 12.34
CA ARG A 283 -0.06 11.63 11.61
C ARG A 283 0.45 10.18 11.63
N ALA A 284 0.39 9.51 12.77
CA ALA A 284 0.75 8.11 12.91
C ALA A 284 -0.16 7.19 12.08
N TYR A 285 -1.46 7.49 12.01
CA TYR A 285 -2.40 6.83 11.10
C TYR A 285 -1.98 7.00 9.64
N ARG A 286 -1.71 8.24 9.18
CA ARG A 286 -1.24 8.52 7.81
C ARG A 286 0.05 7.77 7.47
N ALA A 287 1.02 7.76 8.39
CA ALA A 287 2.29 7.08 8.22
C ALA A 287 2.14 5.55 8.17
N GLY A 288 1.27 4.98 9.02
CA GLY A 288 1.01 3.53 9.08
C GLY A 288 0.36 2.99 7.81
N TYR A 289 -0.49 3.78 7.17
CA TYR A 289 -1.13 3.43 5.89
C TYR A 289 -0.35 3.91 4.65
N THR A 290 0.65 4.77 4.82
CA THR A 290 1.40 5.47 3.74
C THR A 290 0.50 6.21 2.76
N LEU A 291 -0.55 6.87 3.26
CA LEU A 291 -1.60 7.45 2.41
C LEU A 291 -1.07 8.45 1.37
N PRO A 292 -0.20 9.42 1.71
CA PRO A 292 0.25 10.42 0.73
C PRO A 292 1.08 9.78 -0.39
N ASP A 293 2.09 9.00 -0.01
CA ASP A 293 2.99 8.32 -0.95
C ASP A 293 2.24 7.36 -1.89
N GLU A 294 1.17 6.71 -1.39
CA GLU A 294 0.39 5.74 -2.15
C GLU A 294 -0.49 6.43 -3.22
N ILE A 295 -1.13 7.56 -2.88
CA ILE A 295 -1.93 8.35 -3.84
C ILE A 295 -1.03 8.87 -4.97
N GLU A 296 0.10 9.47 -4.62
CA GLU A 296 1.05 10.01 -5.59
C GLU A 296 1.61 8.90 -6.49
N SER A 297 2.02 7.77 -5.90
CA SER A 297 2.54 6.61 -6.64
C SER A 297 1.55 6.09 -7.68
N TYR A 298 0.29 5.85 -7.28
CA TYR A 298 -0.71 5.33 -8.20
C TYR A 298 -1.13 6.34 -9.27
N GLY A 299 -1.22 7.64 -8.91
CA GLY A 299 -1.50 8.70 -9.87
C GLY A 299 -0.41 8.79 -10.95
N GLU A 300 0.86 8.82 -10.55
CA GLU A 300 1.96 8.82 -11.50
C GLU A 300 2.03 7.54 -12.34
N TYR A 301 1.83 6.36 -11.73
CA TYR A 301 1.84 5.09 -12.46
C TYR A 301 0.73 5.05 -13.51
N ARG A 302 -0.49 5.47 -13.16
CA ARG A 302 -1.61 5.58 -14.10
C ARG A 302 -1.26 6.48 -15.28
N ASN A 303 -0.67 7.65 -15.01
CA ASN A 303 -0.26 8.59 -16.07
C ASN A 303 0.77 7.95 -17.00
N ARG A 304 1.83 7.32 -16.47
CA ARG A 304 2.83 6.61 -17.27
C ARG A 304 2.23 5.49 -18.12
N VAL A 305 1.35 4.68 -17.55
CA VAL A 305 0.67 3.60 -18.29
C VAL A 305 -0.26 4.16 -19.37
N SER A 306 -0.96 5.26 -19.09
CA SER A 306 -1.85 5.91 -20.05
C SER A 306 -1.08 6.53 -21.21
N GLU A 307 0.08 7.13 -20.95
CA GLU A 307 0.99 7.63 -21.98
C GLU A 307 1.50 6.49 -22.87
N ILE A 308 1.96 5.39 -22.26
CA ILE A 308 2.44 4.22 -23.02
C ILE A 308 1.31 3.63 -23.88
N LYS A 309 0.10 3.54 -23.33
CA LYS A 309 -1.08 3.08 -24.09
C LYS A 309 -1.36 3.98 -25.28
N ALA A 310 -1.39 5.30 -25.07
CA ALA A 310 -1.64 6.26 -26.14
C ALA A 310 -0.58 6.19 -27.25
N VAL A 311 0.71 6.01 -26.91
CA VAL A 311 1.74 5.80 -27.91
C VAL A 311 1.53 4.46 -28.63
N CYS A 312 1.26 3.38 -27.89
CA CYS A 312 1.03 2.05 -28.44
C CYS A 312 -0.12 2.01 -29.47
N GLU A 313 -1.21 2.74 -29.22
CA GLU A 313 -2.38 2.80 -30.11
C GLU A 313 -2.12 3.63 -31.38
N ASN A 314 -1.20 4.59 -31.34
CA ASN A 314 -0.91 5.48 -32.47
C ASN A 314 0.26 5.01 -33.34
N VAL A 315 1.02 4.00 -32.90
CA VAL A 315 2.18 3.48 -33.61
C VAL A 315 1.75 2.51 -34.70
N THR A 316 2.22 2.75 -35.93
CA THR A 316 1.99 1.85 -37.09
C THR A 316 3.05 0.76 -37.22
N SER A 317 4.24 0.98 -36.66
CA SER A 317 5.37 0.07 -36.70
C SER A 317 5.23 -1.04 -35.67
N ALA A 318 5.22 -2.30 -36.14
CA ALA A 318 5.16 -3.50 -35.30
C ALA A 318 6.28 -3.56 -34.24
N GLU A 319 7.50 -3.14 -34.62
CA GLU A 319 8.65 -3.09 -33.72
C GLU A 319 8.46 -2.04 -32.62
N ASP A 320 7.93 -0.87 -32.96
CA ASP A 320 7.71 0.19 -31.98
C ASP A 320 6.54 -0.17 -31.04
N ARG A 321 5.51 -0.86 -31.55
CA ARG A 321 4.43 -1.41 -30.72
C ARG A 321 4.96 -2.44 -29.73
N PHE A 322 5.82 -3.35 -30.17
CA PHE A 322 6.51 -4.31 -29.31
C PHE A 322 7.33 -3.61 -28.21
N ARG A 323 8.10 -2.57 -28.55
CA ARG A 323 8.87 -1.78 -27.57
C ARG A 323 7.99 -1.09 -26.54
N GLN A 324 6.81 -0.59 -26.91
CA GLN A 324 5.88 -0.02 -25.92
C GLN A 324 5.34 -1.07 -24.95
N LEU A 325 5.08 -2.29 -25.42
CA LEU A 325 4.64 -3.39 -24.54
C LEU A 325 5.76 -3.88 -23.62
N GLU A 326 7.01 -3.91 -24.09
CA GLU A 326 8.18 -4.15 -23.25
C GLU A 326 8.30 -3.08 -22.15
N ARG A 327 8.22 -1.80 -22.55
CA ARG A 327 8.23 -0.66 -21.62
C ARG A 327 7.11 -0.73 -20.57
N LEU A 328 5.92 -1.21 -20.95
CA LEU A 328 4.82 -1.43 -20.00
C LEU A 328 5.20 -2.44 -18.91
N GLU A 329 5.86 -3.55 -19.27
CA GLU A 329 6.30 -4.55 -18.30
C GLU A 329 7.45 -4.03 -17.42
N GLU A 330 8.36 -3.24 -17.97
CA GLU A 330 9.39 -2.54 -17.19
C GLU A 330 8.78 -1.57 -16.17
N GLU A 331 7.79 -0.78 -16.56
CA GLU A 331 7.07 0.11 -15.66
C GLU A 331 6.29 -0.66 -14.59
N ALA A 332 5.68 -1.80 -14.94
CA ALA A 332 5.03 -2.67 -13.95
C ALA A 332 6.02 -3.25 -12.93
N VAL A 333 7.25 -3.55 -13.35
CA VAL A 333 8.35 -3.96 -12.45
C VAL A 333 8.80 -2.80 -11.56
N ALA A 334 8.98 -1.62 -12.14
CA ALA A 334 9.36 -0.42 -11.40
C ALA A 334 8.32 -0.06 -10.33
N GLU A 335 7.03 -0.14 -10.66
CA GLU A 335 5.94 0.11 -9.73
C GLU A 335 5.90 -0.91 -8.60
N LEU A 336 6.06 -2.20 -8.90
CA LEU A 336 6.17 -3.23 -7.85
C LEU A 336 7.31 -2.91 -6.87
N ARG A 337 8.46 -2.48 -7.38
CA ARG A 337 9.60 -2.09 -6.54
C ARG A 337 9.28 -0.87 -5.68
N ARG A 338 8.65 0.17 -6.25
CA ARG A 338 8.22 1.37 -5.52
C ARG A 338 7.23 1.01 -4.42
N PHE A 339 6.21 0.22 -4.74
CA PHE A 339 5.23 -0.29 -3.79
C PHE A 339 5.90 -1.02 -2.62
N LEU A 340 6.83 -1.95 -2.90
CA LEU A 340 7.51 -2.70 -1.84
C LEU A 340 8.39 -1.80 -0.96
N LYS A 341 9.12 -0.84 -1.54
CA LYS A 341 9.91 0.13 -0.78
C LYS A 341 9.04 0.96 0.15
N MET A 342 7.92 1.46 -0.37
CA MET A 342 6.94 2.24 0.39
C MET A 342 6.34 1.41 1.54
N LYS A 343 5.79 0.23 1.24
CA LYS A 343 5.09 -0.59 2.24
C LYS A 343 6.02 -1.24 3.26
N MET A 344 7.28 -1.50 2.92
CA MET A 344 8.27 -1.96 3.93
C MET A 344 8.66 -0.85 4.92
N ARG A 345 8.51 0.43 4.57
CA ARG A 345 8.75 1.57 5.46
C ARG A 345 7.54 1.95 6.32
N ALA A 346 6.34 1.49 5.95
CA ALA A 346 5.10 1.75 6.68
C ALA A 346 5.20 1.34 8.15
N SER A 347 4.93 2.28 9.07
CA SER A 347 4.90 2.03 10.52
C SER A 347 3.80 2.83 11.19
N PHE A 348 3.10 2.20 12.13
CA PHE A 348 2.04 2.83 12.93
C PHE A 348 2.59 3.55 14.18
N VAL A 349 3.79 3.18 14.60
CA VAL A 349 4.47 3.74 15.78
C VAL A 349 5.96 3.80 15.44
N TYR A 350 6.62 4.91 15.77
CA TYR A 350 8.04 5.16 15.51
C TYR A 350 8.90 4.81 16.71
#